data_AF-A0A419E3I5-F1
#
_entry.id   AF-A0A419E3I5-F1
#
_cell.length_a   1.000
_cell.length_b   1.000
_cell.length_c   1.000
_cell.angle_alpha   90.00
_cell.angle_beta   90.00
_cell.angle_gamma   90.00
#
_symmetry.space_group_name_H-M   'P 1'
#
loop_
_entity.id
_entity.type
_entity.pdbx_description
1 polymer ?
#
loop_
_entity_poly.entity_id
_entity_poly.type
_entity_poly.pdbx_seq_one_letter_code
_entity_poly.pdbx_strand_id
1 'polypeptide(L)'
;MSDHSAIEWTDATWNPTVGCSIVSPGCTNCYAMKVADGLQRRFNSKKYAGLTKTVNGNAVWTGEVRLDESALLQPLKWRKPKRIFVNSMSDLFHESLSDAAIDKVFGVMALCPQHTFQVLTKRAERMRHYLTSCNRDGIEYEMDRIAPAHWRNRELQDYGDMPLKNVWLGVSCERQEEADERIPHLLQTPAAVRFVSAEPLLGPIDLWNGDPDPRLGGHKATHTFLGDWWEPGDNPKGPSRHGVDWVIVGGESGARARPMHPDWARSLRDQCAAAEVPFFFKQWGEFLTDDGYPGESHRVGKKAAGRLLDGVEHNEFPRVS
;
A
#
# COMPACT_ATOMS: atom_id res chain seq x y z
N MET A 1 11.30 10.76 -7.31
CA MET A 1 10.15 10.47 -8.20
C MET A 1 10.74 9.91 -9.47
N SER A 2 10.17 8.82 -10.00
CA SER A 2 10.75 8.15 -11.15
C SER A 2 9.66 7.67 -12.09
N ASP A 3 9.85 7.91 -13.39
CA ASP A 3 9.05 7.36 -14.49
C ASP A 3 9.23 5.83 -14.64
N HIS A 4 10.25 5.30 -13.94
CA HIS A 4 10.56 3.88 -13.81
C HIS A 4 10.78 3.54 -12.32
N SER A 5 9.86 2.80 -11.73
CA SER A 5 10.00 2.35 -10.35
C SER A 5 11.00 1.19 -10.24
N ALA A 6 11.71 1.12 -9.11
CA ALA A 6 12.46 -0.07 -8.71
C ALA A 6 11.62 -1.02 -7.83
N ILE A 7 10.35 -0.67 -7.60
CA ILE A 7 9.37 -1.49 -6.87
C ILE A 7 8.71 -2.42 -7.88
N GLU A 8 8.79 -3.70 -7.59
CA GLU A 8 8.59 -4.78 -8.53
C GLU A 8 7.15 -4.91 -9.05
N TRP A 9 6.18 -4.40 -8.29
CA TRP A 9 4.75 -4.49 -8.60
C TRP A 9 4.14 -3.22 -9.22
N THR A 10 4.97 -2.23 -9.57
CA THR A 10 4.51 -0.94 -10.11
C THR A 10 5.44 -0.41 -11.20
N ASP A 11 4.93 0.39 -12.12
CA ASP A 11 5.71 0.90 -13.25
C ASP A 11 6.36 2.25 -12.91
N ALA A 12 5.71 3.07 -12.08
CA ALA A 12 6.18 4.40 -11.68
C ALA A 12 5.82 4.75 -10.23
N THR A 13 6.47 5.78 -9.69
CA THR A 13 6.13 6.33 -8.36
C THR A 13 5.75 7.79 -8.47
N TRP A 14 4.64 8.15 -7.83
CA TRP A 14 4.16 9.52 -7.72
C TRP A 14 4.05 9.89 -6.24
N ASN A 15 4.73 10.96 -5.82
CA ASN A 15 4.77 11.38 -4.42
C ASN A 15 4.24 12.83 -4.29
N PRO A 16 2.93 13.03 -4.43
CA PRO A 16 2.28 14.33 -4.26
C PRO A 16 2.30 14.82 -2.81
N THR A 17 2.60 13.97 -1.83
CA THR A 17 2.84 14.41 -0.45
C THR A 17 4.20 13.95 0.05
N VAL A 18 4.66 14.56 1.13
CA VAL A 18 5.91 14.20 1.83
C VAL A 18 5.77 14.32 3.33
N GLY A 19 6.56 13.51 4.03
CA GLY A 19 6.51 13.40 5.49
C GLY A 19 5.57 12.28 5.92
N CYS A 20 5.67 11.87 7.18
CA CYS A 20 4.82 10.84 7.79
C CYS A 20 4.98 10.87 9.32
N SER A 21 4.41 9.88 10.01
CA SER A 21 4.70 9.53 11.40
C SER A 21 4.78 8.01 11.59
N ILE A 22 5.44 7.56 12.66
CA ILE A 22 5.56 6.15 13.02
C ILE A 22 4.26 5.71 13.69
N VAL A 23 3.61 4.68 13.16
CA VAL A 23 2.33 4.15 13.69
C VAL A 23 2.33 2.65 13.95
N SER A 24 3.34 1.90 13.48
CA SER A 24 3.46 0.46 13.70
C SER A 24 4.92 0.01 13.74
N PRO A 25 5.21 -1.23 14.19
CA PRO A 25 6.55 -1.82 14.13
C PRO A 25 7.15 -1.89 12.72
N GLY A 26 6.32 -1.87 11.67
CA GLY A 26 6.77 -1.74 10.28
C GLY A 26 7.51 -0.42 9.99
N CYS A 27 7.20 0.63 10.74
CA CYS A 27 7.79 1.95 10.54
C CYS A 27 9.19 2.09 11.17
N THR A 28 9.59 1.18 12.08
CA THR A 28 10.86 1.30 12.85
C THR A 28 12.10 1.44 11.96
N ASN A 29 12.14 0.73 10.83
CA ASN A 29 13.25 0.77 9.87
C ASN A 29 12.87 1.44 8.54
N CYS A 30 11.86 2.32 8.53
CA CYS A 30 11.36 2.94 7.31
C CYS A 30 12.49 3.62 6.49
N TYR A 31 12.73 3.12 5.27
CA TYR A 31 13.76 3.65 4.38
C TYR A 31 13.53 5.12 4.02
N ALA A 32 12.27 5.55 3.96
CA ALA A 32 11.86 6.89 3.55
C ALA A 32 12.39 7.97 4.51
N MET A 33 12.51 7.68 5.81
CA MET A 33 13.11 8.59 6.79
C MET A 33 14.56 8.91 6.42
N LYS A 34 15.36 7.88 6.12
CA LYS A 34 16.77 8.03 5.76
C LYS A 34 16.94 8.75 4.42
N VAL A 35 16.07 8.47 3.45
CA VAL A 35 16.12 9.10 2.12
C VAL A 35 15.74 10.58 2.21
N ALA A 36 14.64 10.94 2.85
CA ALA A 36 14.20 12.33 3.01
C ALA A 36 15.26 13.17 3.74
N ASP A 37 15.79 12.61 4.81
CA ASP A 37 16.83 13.23 5.61
C ASP A 37 18.14 13.43 4.83
N GLY A 38 18.56 12.41 4.07
CA GLY A 38 19.70 12.51 3.17
C GLY A 38 19.51 13.56 2.08
N LEU A 39 18.31 13.65 1.51
CA LEU A 39 17.95 14.67 0.52
C LEU A 39 18.02 16.08 1.10
N GLN A 40 17.51 16.25 2.32
CA GLN A 40 17.58 17.54 2.99
C GLN A 40 19.01 17.93 3.31
N ARG A 41 19.79 17.07 3.96
CA ARG A 41 21.15 17.44 4.42
C ARG A 41 22.18 17.57 3.30
N ARG A 42 22.11 16.72 2.27
CA ARG A 42 23.12 16.70 1.19
C ARG A 42 22.81 17.66 0.06
N PHE A 43 21.53 17.93 -0.19
CA PHE A 43 21.09 18.73 -1.33
C PHE A 43 20.25 19.95 -0.94
N ASN A 44 20.11 20.24 0.36
CA ASN A 44 19.31 21.35 0.88
C ASN A 44 17.87 21.36 0.32
N SER A 45 17.27 20.17 0.23
CA SER A 45 15.97 19.98 -0.41
C SER A 45 14.83 20.62 0.40
N LYS A 46 14.39 21.82 -0.01
CA LYS A 46 13.24 22.53 0.60
C LYS A 46 12.00 21.63 0.77
N LYS A 47 11.78 20.69 -0.16
CA LYS A 47 10.71 19.68 -0.10
C LYS A 47 10.73 18.84 1.20
N TYR A 48 11.91 18.51 1.74
CA TYR A 48 12.08 17.68 2.93
C TYR A 48 12.55 18.44 4.19
N ALA A 49 12.72 19.76 4.09
CA ALA A 49 13.11 20.59 5.22
C ALA A 49 12.14 20.48 6.41
N GLY A 50 12.65 20.14 7.59
CA GLY A 50 11.84 20.02 8.82
C GLY A 50 11.01 18.74 8.95
N LEU A 51 11.00 17.86 7.95
CA LEU A 51 10.19 16.63 8.00
C LEU A 51 10.86 15.51 8.81
N THR A 52 12.18 15.56 8.98
CA THR A 52 12.94 14.59 9.78
C THR A 52 13.71 15.26 10.91
N LYS A 53 13.84 14.53 12.02
CA LYS A 53 14.72 14.86 13.15
C LYS A 53 15.66 13.69 13.44
N THR A 54 16.77 13.96 14.12
CA THR A 54 17.70 12.90 14.54
C THR A 54 17.35 12.42 15.95
N VAL A 55 17.13 11.12 16.11
CA VAL A 55 16.95 10.46 17.41
C VAL A 55 17.90 9.28 17.48
N ASN A 56 18.78 9.24 18.48
CA ASN A 56 19.79 8.19 18.66
C ASN A 56 20.60 7.90 17.38
N GLY A 57 21.02 8.96 16.69
CA GLY A 57 21.78 8.88 15.42
C GLY A 57 20.96 8.49 14.18
N ASN A 58 19.64 8.32 14.31
CA ASN A 58 18.77 7.90 13.22
C ASN A 58 17.79 9.01 12.79
N ALA A 59 17.55 9.10 11.49
CA ALA A 59 16.47 9.93 10.96
C ALA A 59 15.11 9.36 11.37
N VAL A 60 14.28 10.21 11.97
CA VAL A 60 12.92 9.90 12.40
C VAL A 60 11.99 10.98 11.88
N TRP A 61 10.82 10.60 11.37
CA TRP A 61 9.82 11.58 10.95
C TRP A 61 9.37 12.49 12.10
N THR A 62 9.07 13.75 11.80
CA THR A 62 8.55 14.71 12.79
C THR A 62 7.05 14.60 13.03
N GLY A 63 6.32 13.92 12.13
CA GLY A 63 4.86 13.91 12.10
C GLY A 63 4.25 15.00 11.21
N GLU A 64 5.06 15.92 10.69
CA GLU A 64 4.61 16.87 9.69
C GLU A 64 4.42 16.17 8.34
N VAL A 65 3.29 16.46 7.68
CA VAL A 65 3.01 16.04 6.31
C VAL A 65 2.55 17.25 5.52
N ARG A 66 2.99 17.35 4.27
CA ARG A 66 2.60 18.43 3.36
C ARG A 66 2.44 17.95 1.93
N LEU A 67 1.59 18.66 1.21
CA LEU A 67 1.44 18.53 -0.23
C LEU A 67 2.67 19.13 -0.94
N ASP A 68 3.20 18.41 -1.92
CA ASP A 68 4.18 18.90 -2.87
C ASP A 68 3.48 19.29 -4.18
N GLU A 69 3.08 20.56 -4.25
CA GLU A 69 2.41 21.15 -5.42
C GLU A 69 3.25 20.98 -6.71
N SER A 70 4.59 20.90 -6.61
CA SER A 70 5.45 20.72 -7.78
C SER A 70 5.36 19.32 -8.40
N ALA A 71 4.96 18.33 -7.59
CA ALA A 71 4.78 16.94 -8.00
C ALA A 71 3.33 16.60 -8.34
N LEU A 72 2.36 17.40 -7.87
CA LEU A 72 0.93 17.09 -7.95
C LEU A 72 0.49 16.76 -9.39
N LEU A 73 0.82 17.59 -10.37
CA LEU A 73 0.35 17.42 -11.75
C LEU A 73 1.18 16.44 -12.59
N GLN A 74 2.08 15.67 -11.97
CA GLN A 74 2.97 14.77 -12.71
C GLN A 74 2.24 13.70 -13.55
N PRO A 75 1.19 13.01 -13.05
CA PRO A 75 0.51 11.98 -13.81
C PRO A 75 -0.10 12.48 -15.13
N LEU A 76 -0.58 13.73 -15.17
CA LEU A 76 -1.13 14.34 -16.39
C LEU A 76 -0.11 14.43 -17.55
N LYS A 77 1.19 14.34 -17.25
CA LYS A 77 2.26 14.37 -18.27
C LYS A 77 2.52 12.99 -18.88
N TRP A 78 2.04 11.91 -18.27
CA TRP A 78 2.27 10.55 -18.73
C TRP A 78 1.16 10.10 -19.68
N ARG A 79 1.54 9.86 -20.95
CA ARG A 79 0.58 9.45 -22.00
C ARG A 79 0.32 7.95 -22.04
N LYS A 80 1.33 7.14 -21.72
CA LYS A 80 1.21 5.67 -21.76
C LYS A 80 0.59 5.17 -20.45
N PRO A 81 -0.34 4.19 -20.49
CA PRO A 81 -0.83 3.53 -19.30
C PRO A 81 0.31 3.05 -18.39
N LYS A 82 0.12 3.22 -17.08
CA LYS A 82 1.08 2.91 -16.02
C LYS A 82 0.32 2.48 -14.79
N ARG A 83 0.88 1.52 -14.05
CA ARG A 83 0.59 1.32 -12.62
C ARG A 83 1.50 2.25 -11.84
N ILE A 84 0.91 3.08 -10.99
CA ILE A 84 1.59 4.16 -10.28
C ILE A 84 1.40 3.94 -8.79
N PHE A 85 2.50 3.70 -8.07
CA PHE A 85 2.46 3.69 -6.62
C PHE A 85 2.43 5.13 -6.09
N VAL A 86 1.34 5.46 -5.40
CA VAL A 86 1.10 6.76 -4.77
C VAL A 86 1.74 6.79 -3.39
N ASN A 87 2.54 7.81 -3.12
CA ASN A 87 3.16 8.07 -1.82
C ASN A 87 4.11 6.98 -1.31
N SER A 88 5.07 6.58 -2.14
CA SER A 88 6.19 5.72 -1.72
C SER A 88 7.00 6.25 -0.52
N MET A 89 6.92 7.56 -0.22
CA MET A 89 7.73 8.28 0.76
C MET A 89 6.91 9.00 1.84
N SER A 90 5.61 8.75 1.91
CA SER A 90 4.64 9.38 2.82
C SER A 90 3.42 8.48 2.99
N ASP A 91 2.38 8.94 3.67
CA ASP A 91 1.08 8.27 3.72
C ASP A 91 0.00 9.29 3.31
N LEU A 92 -0.83 8.94 2.32
CA LEU A 92 -1.85 9.86 1.80
C LEU A 92 -2.92 10.18 2.85
N PHE A 93 -3.19 9.25 3.76
CA PHE A 93 -4.24 9.39 4.76
C PHE A 93 -3.68 9.80 6.13
N HIS A 94 -2.52 10.46 6.16
CA HIS A 94 -1.97 11.02 7.39
C HIS A 94 -2.93 12.05 8.01
N GLU A 95 -3.10 12.00 9.32
CA GLU A 95 -4.08 12.80 10.08
C GLU A 95 -3.80 14.31 9.97
N SER A 96 -2.52 14.68 9.85
CA SER A 96 -2.09 16.06 9.61
C SER A 96 -2.32 16.57 8.18
N LEU A 97 -2.76 15.72 7.24
CA LEU A 97 -3.11 16.13 5.89
C LEU A 97 -4.62 16.41 5.81
N SER A 98 -4.99 17.59 5.32
CA SER A 98 -6.40 17.99 5.20
C SER A 98 -7.13 17.23 4.10
N ASP A 99 -8.45 17.08 4.24
CA ASP A 99 -9.30 16.50 3.18
C ASP A 99 -9.13 17.24 1.85
N ALA A 100 -9.10 18.58 1.87
CA ALA A 100 -8.86 19.38 0.66
C ALA A 100 -7.52 19.07 -0.04
N ALA A 101 -6.48 18.65 0.70
CA ALA A 101 -5.24 18.22 0.10
C ALA A 101 -5.33 16.80 -0.49
N ILE A 102 -6.15 15.92 0.10
CA ILE A 102 -6.46 14.60 -0.46
C ILE A 102 -7.33 14.76 -1.71
N ASP A 103 -8.30 15.67 -1.72
CA ASP A 103 -9.17 16.00 -2.86
C ASP A 103 -8.35 16.37 -4.10
N LYS A 104 -7.30 17.20 -3.94
CA LYS A 104 -6.35 17.54 -5.01
C LYS A 104 -5.70 16.31 -5.63
N VAL A 105 -5.29 15.35 -4.79
CA VAL A 105 -4.63 14.11 -5.25
C VAL A 105 -5.65 13.24 -5.98
N PHE A 106 -6.86 13.06 -5.45
CA PHE A 106 -7.93 12.32 -6.09
C PHE A 106 -8.41 12.95 -7.40
N GLY A 107 -8.47 14.27 -7.48
CA GLY A 107 -8.81 14.99 -8.72
C GLY A 107 -7.81 14.69 -9.85
N VAL A 108 -6.50 14.64 -9.55
CA VAL A 108 -5.49 14.22 -10.53
C VAL A 108 -5.67 12.74 -10.92
N MET A 109 -5.98 11.85 -9.98
CA MET A 109 -6.21 10.43 -10.27
C MET A 109 -7.42 10.22 -11.18
N ALA A 110 -8.51 10.97 -10.94
CA ALA A 110 -9.72 10.95 -11.76
C ALA A 110 -9.46 11.46 -13.18
N LEU A 111 -8.70 12.55 -13.33
CA LEU A 111 -8.31 13.13 -14.62
C LEU A 111 -7.34 12.25 -15.44
N CYS A 112 -6.84 11.15 -14.86
CA CYS A 112 -5.89 10.23 -15.49
C CYS A 112 -6.43 8.79 -15.57
N PRO A 113 -7.57 8.53 -16.24
CA PRO A 113 -8.19 7.19 -16.27
C PRO A 113 -7.34 6.15 -17.00
N GLN A 114 -6.36 6.58 -17.81
CA GLN A 114 -5.41 5.68 -18.47
C GLN A 114 -4.40 5.05 -17.51
N HIS A 115 -4.28 5.55 -16.28
CA HIS A 115 -3.36 5.02 -15.28
C HIS A 115 -4.11 4.30 -14.18
N THR A 116 -3.46 3.27 -13.63
CA THR A 116 -3.88 2.60 -12.40
C THR A 116 -3.08 3.17 -11.25
N PHE A 117 -3.74 3.73 -10.24
CA PHE A 117 -3.09 4.25 -9.04
C PHE A 117 -3.21 3.23 -7.91
N GLN A 118 -2.07 2.82 -7.35
CA GLN A 118 -1.99 1.94 -6.19
C GLN A 118 -1.75 2.82 -4.97
N VAL A 119 -2.74 2.93 -4.08
CA VAL A 119 -2.67 3.72 -2.85
C VAL A 119 -2.54 2.77 -1.67
N LEU A 120 -1.44 2.88 -0.93
CA LEU A 120 -1.17 2.05 0.25
C LEU A 120 -1.12 2.92 1.50
N THR A 121 -1.76 2.48 2.59
CA THR A 121 -1.75 3.22 3.86
C THR A 121 -1.62 2.30 5.07
N LYS A 122 -1.17 2.88 6.19
CA LYS A 122 -1.28 2.27 7.53
C LYS A 122 -2.42 2.89 8.35
N ARG A 123 -3.16 3.86 7.79
CA ARG A 123 -4.24 4.61 8.45
C ARG A 123 -5.59 4.24 7.84
N ALA A 124 -5.91 2.95 7.94
CA ALA A 124 -7.06 2.36 7.26
C ALA A 124 -8.39 3.00 7.68
N GLU A 125 -8.55 3.33 8.97
CA GLU A 125 -9.73 4.04 9.46
C GLU A 125 -9.89 5.42 8.82
N ARG A 126 -8.81 6.21 8.74
CA ARG A 126 -8.83 7.55 8.12
C ARG A 126 -9.13 7.48 6.63
N MET A 127 -8.57 6.49 5.93
CA MET A 127 -8.90 6.19 4.53
C MET A 127 -10.38 5.90 4.36
N ARG A 128 -10.93 4.98 5.17
CA ARG A 128 -12.35 4.64 5.15
C ARG A 128 -13.22 5.86 5.40
N HIS A 129 -12.92 6.62 6.45
CA HIS A 129 -13.67 7.83 6.78
C HIS A 129 -13.70 8.78 5.58
N TYR A 130 -12.54 9.13 5.02
CA TYR A 130 -12.47 9.99 3.84
C TYR A 130 -13.34 9.46 2.69
N LEU A 131 -13.20 8.19 2.31
CA LEU A 131 -13.88 7.63 1.14
C LEU A 131 -15.38 7.33 1.35
N THR A 132 -15.85 7.33 2.60
CA THR A 132 -17.27 7.14 2.93
C THR A 132 -17.98 8.44 3.29
N SER A 133 -17.25 9.45 3.77
CA SER A 133 -17.80 10.74 4.19
C SER A 133 -17.56 11.88 3.20
N CYS A 134 -16.62 11.73 2.25
CA CYS A 134 -16.30 12.79 1.30
C CYS A 134 -17.49 13.04 0.37
N ASN A 135 -17.98 14.29 0.40
CA ASN A 135 -18.83 14.77 -0.65
C ASN A 135 -17.98 14.94 -1.92
N ARG A 136 -18.42 14.32 -3.01
CA ARG A 136 -17.67 14.25 -4.27
C ARG A 136 -17.33 15.65 -4.81
N ASP A 137 -18.09 16.67 -4.41
CA ASP A 137 -17.88 18.09 -4.70
C ASP A 137 -16.43 18.57 -4.53
N GLY A 138 -15.70 18.10 -3.51
CA GLY A 138 -14.31 18.51 -3.28
C GLY A 138 -13.38 18.02 -4.40
N ILE A 139 -13.56 16.76 -4.80
CA ILE A 139 -12.80 16.16 -5.90
C ILE A 139 -13.22 16.79 -7.23
N GLU A 140 -14.52 17.01 -7.47
CA GLU A 140 -15.03 17.68 -8.68
C GLU A 140 -14.50 19.11 -8.82
N TYR A 141 -14.50 19.86 -7.72
CA TYR A 141 -13.95 21.21 -7.68
C TYR A 141 -12.47 21.22 -8.07
N GLU A 142 -11.69 20.28 -7.55
CA GLU A 142 -10.27 20.17 -7.91
C GLU A 142 -10.06 19.70 -9.35
N MET A 143 -10.92 18.82 -9.86
CA MET A 143 -10.90 18.43 -11.28
C MET A 143 -11.13 19.64 -12.19
N ASP A 144 -12.15 20.45 -11.93
CA ASP A 144 -12.42 21.66 -12.71
C ASP A 144 -11.27 22.67 -12.65
N ARG A 145 -10.69 22.86 -11.46
CA ARG A 145 -9.54 23.77 -11.25
C ARG A 145 -8.27 23.30 -11.96
N ILE A 146 -8.04 21.98 -12.03
CA ILE A 146 -6.81 21.38 -12.59
C ILE A 146 -6.92 21.18 -14.11
N ALA A 147 -8.09 20.76 -14.60
CA ALA A 147 -8.28 20.39 -15.98
C ALA A 147 -8.20 21.61 -16.92
N PRO A 148 -7.37 21.58 -17.98
CA PRO A 148 -7.29 22.68 -18.94
C PRO A 148 -8.63 23.01 -19.59
N ALA A 149 -8.88 24.31 -19.82
CA ALA A 149 -10.11 24.88 -20.40
C ALA A 149 -10.60 24.28 -21.75
N HIS A 150 -9.83 23.41 -22.40
CA HIS A 150 -10.17 22.74 -23.66
C HIS A 150 -10.43 21.22 -23.54
N TRP A 151 -10.26 20.61 -22.37
CA TRP A 151 -10.55 19.18 -22.17
C TRP A 151 -12.06 18.93 -22.21
N ARG A 152 -12.50 17.85 -22.88
CA ARG A 152 -13.94 17.57 -23.07
C ARG A 152 -14.57 16.73 -21.94
N ASN A 153 -13.77 15.98 -21.20
CA ASN A 153 -14.20 15.19 -20.05
C ASN A 153 -13.57 15.83 -18.82
N ARG A 154 -14.38 16.38 -17.90
CA ARG A 154 -13.90 17.10 -16.70
C ARG A 154 -14.77 16.89 -15.49
N GLU A 155 -15.90 16.23 -15.65
CA GLU A 155 -16.84 15.98 -14.57
C GLU A 155 -16.62 14.56 -14.08
N LEU A 156 -16.71 14.30 -12.77
CA LEU A 156 -16.51 12.93 -12.23
C LEU A 156 -17.42 11.91 -12.92
N GLN A 157 -18.63 12.30 -13.28
CA GLN A 157 -19.59 11.46 -14.01
C GLN A 157 -19.04 10.95 -15.37
N ASP A 158 -18.12 11.67 -16.01
CA ASP A 158 -17.45 11.22 -17.24
C ASP A 158 -16.50 10.03 -17.00
N TYR A 159 -16.09 9.82 -15.74
CA TYR A 159 -15.13 8.81 -15.30
C TYR A 159 -15.78 7.71 -14.43
N GLY A 160 -17.09 7.83 -14.16
CA GLY A 160 -17.90 6.91 -13.37
C GLY A 160 -18.15 7.38 -11.94
N ASP A 161 -19.16 6.79 -11.30
CA ASP A 161 -19.41 6.98 -9.86
C ASP A 161 -18.24 6.45 -9.02
N MET A 162 -18.03 7.03 -7.83
CA MET A 162 -17.13 6.47 -6.82
C MET A 162 -17.54 5.03 -6.48
N PRO A 163 -16.57 4.11 -6.25
CA PRO A 163 -15.13 4.35 -6.24
C PRO A 163 -14.51 4.51 -7.64
N LEU A 164 -13.49 5.37 -7.77
CA LEU A 164 -12.72 5.50 -9.00
C LEU A 164 -12.14 4.15 -9.43
N LYS A 165 -12.57 3.64 -10.59
CA LYS A 165 -12.18 2.30 -11.09
C LYS A 165 -10.67 2.11 -11.25
N ASN A 166 -9.96 3.20 -11.49
CA ASN A 166 -8.53 3.22 -11.71
C ASN A 166 -7.73 3.46 -10.43
N VAL A 167 -8.37 3.54 -9.25
CA VAL A 167 -7.71 3.67 -7.94
C VAL A 167 -7.88 2.38 -7.16
N TRP A 168 -6.75 1.71 -6.91
CA TRP A 168 -6.65 0.51 -6.08
C TRP A 168 -6.22 0.93 -4.69
N LEU A 169 -6.95 0.44 -3.68
CA LEU A 169 -6.75 0.82 -2.28
C LEU A 169 -6.19 -0.37 -1.52
N GLY A 170 -5.20 -0.12 -0.67
CA GLY A 170 -4.62 -1.18 0.12
C GLY A 170 -4.12 -0.73 1.47
N VAL A 171 -3.98 -1.72 2.34
CA VAL A 171 -3.45 -1.55 3.70
C VAL A 171 -2.15 -2.33 3.85
N SER A 172 -1.23 -1.75 4.60
CA SER A 172 0.02 -2.42 4.99
C SER A 172 -0.22 -3.17 6.29
N CYS A 173 0.07 -4.47 6.33
CA CYS A 173 -0.12 -5.33 7.51
C CYS A 173 1.18 -6.07 7.80
N GLU A 174 1.84 -5.76 8.91
CA GLU A 174 3.15 -6.34 9.19
C GLU A 174 3.07 -7.64 10.01
N ARG A 175 1.99 -7.81 10.79
CA ARG A 175 1.68 -8.97 11.63
C ARG A 175 0.16 -9.16 11.68
N GLN A 176 -0.30 -10.25 12.30
CA GLN A 176 -1.74 -10.51 12.50
C GLN A 176 -2.47 -9.35 13.17
N GLU A 177 -1.87 -8.72 14.19
CA GLU A 177 -2.47 -7.59 14.91
C GLU A 177 -2.86 -6.44 13.95
N GLU A 178 -1.95 -6.05 13.07
CA GLU A 178 -2.23 -5.02 12.06
C GLU A 178 -3.19 -5.49 10.95
N ALA A 179 -3.24 -6.79 10.67
CA ALA A 179 -4.21 -7.37 9.73
C ALA A 179 -5.63 -7.30 10.29
N ASP A 180 -5.83 -7.76 11.53
CA ASP A 180 -7.11 -7.72 12.25
C ASP A 180 -7.60 -6.29 12.47
N GLU A 181 -6.68 -5.34 12.71
CA GLU A 181 -7.01 -3.92 12.84
C GLU A 181 -7.42 -3.30 11.48
N ARG A 182 -6.62 -3.47 10.43
CA ARG A 182 -6.69 -2.62 9.21
C ARG A 182 -7.57 -3.20 8.11
N ILE A 183 -7.60 -4.52 7.94
CA ILE A 183 -8.33 -5.16 6.85
C ILE A 183 -9.84 -4.93 6.98
N PRO A 184 -10.48 -4.99 8.17
CA PRO A 184 -11.89 -4.67 8.30
C PRO A 184 -12.25 -3.27 7.78
N HIS A 185 -11.40 -2.26 8.02
CA HIS A 185 -11.60 -0.92 7.47
C HIS A 185 -11.48 -0.90 5.95
N LEU A 186 -10.52 -1.63 5.37
CA LEU A 186 -10.38 -1.77 3.91
C LEU A 186 -11.61 -2.41 3.26
N LEU A 187 -12.14 -3.50 3.84
CA LEU A 187 -13.33 -4.18 3.34
C LEU A 187 -14.57 -3.28 3.38
N GLN A 188 -14.67 -2.42 4.39
CA GLN A 188 -15.74 -1.43 4.54
C GLN A 188 -15.51 -0.13 3.73
N THR A 189 -14.40 -0.03 3.01
CA THR A 189 -14.08 1.11 2.15
C THR A 189 -14.57 0.86 0.72
N PRO A 190 -15.26 1.82 0.08
CA PRO A 190 -15.55 1.74 -1.36
C PRO A 190 -14.25 1.69 -2.15
N ALA A 191 -14.02 0.60 -2.87
CA ALA A 191 -12.80 0.37 -3.63
C ALA A 191 -13.12 -0.44 -4.90
N ALA A 192 -12.45 -0.13 -6.00
CA ALA A 192 -12.50 -0.94 -7.21
C ALA A 192 -11.63 -2.20 -7.09
N VAL A 193 -10.52 -2.09 -6.35
CA VAL A 193 -9.63 -3.19 -5.98
C VAL A 193 -9.14 -2.93 -4.55
N ARG A 194 -9.17 -3.97 -3.72
CA ARG A 194 -8.66 -4.01 -2.35
C ARG A 194 -7.42 -4.87 -2.29
N PHE A 195 -6.29 -4.35 -1.80
CA PHE A 195 -5.08 -5.15 -1.66
C PHE A 195 -4.47 -5.08 -0.26
N VAL A 196 -3.83 -6.17 0.15
CA VAL A 196 -3.05 -6.24 1.39
C VAL A 196 -1.58 -6.29 1.00
N SER A 197 -0.80 -5.34 1.52
CA SER A 197 0.66 -5.35 1.43
C SER A 197 1.22 -5.86 2.74
N ALA A 198 1.60 -7.13 2.78
CA ALA A 198 2.29 -7.72 3.92
C ALA A 198 3.78 -7.38 3.87
N GLU A 199 4.11 -6.09 4.04
CA GLU A 199 5.44 -5.52 3.81
C GLU A 199 5.84 -4.41 4.81
N PRO A 200 6.93 -4.57 5.56
CA PRO A 200 7.66 -5.82 5.74
C PRO A 200 6.79 -6.85 6.48
N LEU A 201 6.84 -8.12 6.08
CA LEU A 201 6.22 -9.20 6.85
C LEU A 201 7.09 -9.52 8.07
N LEU A 202 6.61 -9.15 9.26
CA LEU A 202 7.32 -9.23 10.53
C LEU A 202 6.77 -10.31 11.47
N GLY A 203 5.68 -10.97 11.07
CA GLY A 203 5.07 -12.07 11.78
C GLY A 203 4.10 -12.82 10.88
N PRO A 204 3.59 -13.97 11.34
CA PRO A 204 2.57 -14.71 10.63
C PRO A 204 1.30 -13.86 10.45
N ILE A 205 0.64 -14.02 9.30
CA ILE A 205 -0.68 -13.47 9.00
C ILE A 205 -1.53 -14.59 8.44
N ASP A 206 -2.68 -14.79 9.06
CA ASP A 206 -3.77 -15.62 8.64
C ASP A 206 -4.92 -14.71 8.16
N LEU A 207 -5.33 -14.91 6.92
CA LEU A 207 -6.41 -14.20 6.24
C LEU A 207 -7.66 -15.08 6.10
N TRP A 208 -7.63 -16.30 6.63
CA TRP A 208 -8.67 -17.30 6.47
C TRP A 208 -9.17 -17.83 7.83
N ASN A 209 -10.46 -17.73 8.12
CA ASN A 209 -11.04 -18.23 9.39
C ASN A 209 -11.36 -19.73 9.36
N GLY A 210 -10.53 -20.53 8.68
CA GLY A 210 -10.66 -22.00 8.61
C GLY A 210 -9.79 -22.73 9.62
N ASP A 211 -9.40 -23.96 9.29
CA ASP A 211 -8.41 -24.70 10.07
C ASP A 211 -7.07 -23.94 10.03
N PRO A 212 -6.46 -23.66 11.19
CA PRO A 212 -5.25 -22.88 11.26
C PRO A 212 -4.12 -23.63 10.55
N ASP A 213 -3.36 -22.90 9.74
CA ASP A 213 -2.17 -23.45 9.11
C ASP A 213 -1.15 -23.84 10.20
N PRO A 214 -0.75 -25.11 10.31
CA PRO A 214 0.15 -25.57 11.36
C PRO A 214 1.51 -24.86 11.32
N ARG A 215 1.91 -24.31 10.16
CA ARG A 215 3.12 -23.50 10.02
C ARG A 215 3.06 -22.17 10.76
N LEU A 216 1.87 -21.69 11.08
CA LEU A 216 1.63 -20.44 11.80
C LEU A 216 1.53 -20.67 13.32
N GLY A 217 1.98 -21.81 13.85
CA GLY A 217 1.99 -22.04 15.31
C GLY A 217 0.61 -21.96 15.96
N GLY A 218 -0.47 -22.26 15.19
CA GLY A 218 -1.84 -22.21 15.68
C GLY A 218 -2.46 -20.81 15.75
N HIS A 219 -1.84 -19.79 15.16
CA HIS A 219 -2.51 -18.51 14.94
C HIS A 219 -3.77 -18.71 14.09
N LYS A 220 -4.83 -17.97 14.44
CA LYS A 220 -6.10 -18.03 13.74
C LYS A 220 -6.62 -16.61 13.50
N ALA A 221 -7.05 -16.33 12.28
CA ALA A 221 -7.75 -15.09 11.97
C ALA A 221 -9.04 -14.97 12.81
N THR A 222 -9.38 -13.75 13.23
CA THR A 222 -10.69 -13.52 13.87
C THR A 222 -11.85 -13.62 12.87
N HIS A 223 -11.57 -13.37 11.59
CA HIS A 223 -12.54 -13.35 10.48
C HIS A 223 -11.88 -13.84 9.19
N THR A 224 -12.67 -14.36 8.24
CA THR A 224 -12.17 -14.65 6.88
C THR A 224 -12.09 -13.34 6.12
N PHE A 225 -10.90 -12.99 5.63
CA PHE A 225 -10.66 -11.78 4.84
C PHE A 225 -10.53 -12.03 3.33
N LEU A 226 -10.39 -13.30 2.93
CA LEU A 226 -10.36 -13.74 1.54
C LEU A 226 -11.73 -14.27 1.09
N GLY A 227 -12.15 -13.94 -0.13
CA GLY A 227 -13.46 -14.33 -0.65
C GLY A 227 -14.60 -13.46 -0.12
N ASP A 228 -15.84 -13.96 -0.18
CA ASP A 228 -17.02 -13.19 0.25
C ASP A 228 -17.03 -12.92 1.76
N TRP A 229 -17.18 -11.65 2.13
CA TRP A 229 -17.20 -11.18 3.51
C TRP A 229 -18.58 -10.68 3.93
N TRP A 230 -18.90 -10.89 5.22
CA TRP A 230 -20.17 -10.56 5.85
C TRP A 230 -19.94 -9.87 7.20
N GLU A 231 -20.63 -8.77 7.47
CA GLU A 231 -20.67 -8.13 8.79
C GLU A 231 -21.59 -8.91 9.75
N PRO A 232 -21.31 -8.90 11.07
CA PRO A 232 -22.26 -9.39 12.07
C PRO A 232 -23.60 -8.65 11.95
N GLY A 233 -24.63 -9.35 11.44
CA GLY A 233 -25.96 -8.79 11.19
C GLY A 233 -26.35 -8.68 9.72
N ASP A 234 -25.46 -9.00 8.77
CA ASP A 234 -25.82 -9.06 7.36
C ASP A 234 -26.86 -10.17 7.09
N ASN A 235 -27.77 -9.91 6.14
CA ASN A 235 -28.72 -10.90 5.64
C ASN A 235 -27.97 -11.93 4.79
N PRO A 236 -27.96 -13.24 5.14
CA PRO A 236 -27.26 -14.28 4.37
C PRO A 236 -27.73 -14.45 2.91
N LYS A 237 -28.84 -13.80 2.53
CA LYS A 237 -29.38 -13.75 1.16
C LYS A 237 -29.13 -12.41 0.45
N GLY A 238 -28.41 -11.48 1.07
CA GLY A 238 -27.97 -10.22 0.47
C GLY A 238 -26.81 -10.42 -0.51
N PRO A 239 -26.42 -9.40 -1.30
CA PRO A 239 -25.21 -9.48 -2.11
C PRO A 239 -23.99 -9.61 -1.20
N SER A 240 -23.09 -10.55 -1.50
CA SER A 240 -21.82 -10.67 -0.80
C SER A 240 -20.95 -9.43 -1.03
N ARG A 241 -20.13 -9.07 -0.03
CA ARG A 241 -19.08 -8.07 -0.22
C ARG A 241 -17.80 -8.81 -0.60
N HIS A 242 -17.23 -8.49 -1.76
CA HIS A 242 -15.95 -9.07 -2.17
C HIS A 242 -14.84 -8.73 -1.16
N GLY A 243 -14.06 -9.73 -0.77
CA GLY A 243 -12.94 -9.63 0.16
C GLY A 243 -11.73 -8.92 -0.43
N VAL A 244 -10.53 -9.34 -0.02
CA VAL A 244 -9.28 -8.84 -0.58
C VAL A 244 -9.07 -9.40 -1.99
N ASP A 245 -8.73 -8.53 -2.94
CA ASP A 245 -8.53 -8.85 -4.36
C ASP A 245 -7.07 -9.16 -4.72
N TRP A 246 -6.11 -8.81 -3.86
CA TRP A 246 -4.68 -9.00 -4.12
C TRP A 246 -3.84 -8.98 -2.85
N VAL A 247 -2.89 -9.90 -2.72
CA VAL A 247 -1.95 -9.96 -1.59
C VAL A 247 -0.52 -9.85 -2.09
N ILE A 248 0.23 -8.91 -1.53
CA ILE A 248 1.64 -8.68 -1.79
C ILE A 248 2.44 -9.07 -0.56
N VAL A 249 3.50 -9.87 -0.72
CA VAL A 249 4.38 -10.27 0.37
C VAL A 249 5.81 -9.85 0.11
N GLY A 250 6.48 -9.31 1.13
CA GLY A 250 7.86 -8.87 1.01
C GLY A 250 8.58 -8.70 2.35
N GLY A 251 9.85 -9.09 2.38
CA GLY A 251 10.74 -8.89 3.52
C GLY A 251 11.31 -7.46 3.62
N GLU A 252 11.84 -7.14 4.81
CA GLU A 252 12.39 -5.82 5.10
C GLU A 252 13.74 -5.59 4.39
N SER A 253 13.95 -4.37 3.87
CA SER A 253 15.20 -3.96 3.22
C SER A 253 16.00 -2.96 4.05
N GLY A 254 17.31 -2.91 3.81
CA GLY A 254 18.24 -1.96 4.41
C GLY A 254 19.09 -2.53 5.54
N ALA A 255 20.04 -1.71 6.01
CA ALA A 255 21.08 -2.13 6.96
C ALA A 255 20.55 -2.70 8.28
N ARG A 256 19.32 -2.33 8.67
CA ARG A 256 18.67 -2.78 9.91
C ARG A 256 17.49 -3.72 9.67
N ALA A 257 17.35 -4.24 8.45
CA ALA A 257 16.30 -5.18 8.12
C ALA A 257 16.21 -6.33 9.12
N ARG A 258 14.99 -6.74 9.41
CA ARG A 258 14.64 -7.95 10.14
C ARG A 258 14.36 -9.10 9.15
N PRO A 259 14.73 -10.35 9.49
CA PRO A 259 14.43 -11.51 8.66
C PRO A 259 12.92 -11.80 8.66
N MET A 260 12.41 -12.28 7.53
CA MET A 260 11.05 -12.82 7.37
C MET A 260 11.15 -14.35 7.38
N HIS A 261 10.34 -15.02 8.20
CA HIS A 261 10.31 -16.48 8.18
C HIS A 261 9.68 -17.00 6.88
N PRO A 262 10.27 -18.01 6.21
CA PRO A 262 9.80 -18.47 4.91
C PRO A 262 8.38 -19.03 4.96
N ASP A 263 8.02 -19.68 6.07
CA ASP A 263 6.69 -20.26 6.20
C ASP A 263 5.57 -19.22 6.28
N TRP A 264 5.85 -17.98 6.71
CA TRP A 264 4.85 -16.92 6.68
C TRP A 264 4.48 -16.55 5.24
N ALA A 265 5.47 -16.46 4.35
CA ALA A 265 5.25 -16.20 2.94
C ALA A 265 4.57 -17.39 2.22
N ARG A 266 5.00 -18.62 2.54
CA ARG A 266 4.39 -19.85 2.01
C ARG A 266 2.92 -19.98 2.43
N SER A 267 2.61 -19.67 3.69
CA SER A 267 1.25 -19.70 4.19
C SER A 267 0.35 -18.70 3.46
N LEU A 268 0.79 -17.44 3.32
CA LEU A 268 0.01 -16.44 2.58
C LEU A 268 -0.19 -16.83 1.12
N ARG A 269 0.83 -17.40 0.45
CA ARG A 269 0.69 -17.95 -0.91
C ARG A 269 -0.41 -19.01 -0.96
N ASP A 270 -0.38 -19.98 -0.05
CA ASP A 270 -1.30 -21.12 -0.07
C ASP A 270 -2.74 -20.69 0.30
N GLN A 271 -2.90 -19.74 1.23
CA GLN A 271 -4.18 -19.12 1.55
C GLN A 271 -4.77 -18.38 0.34
N CYS A 272 -3.94 -17.63 -0.38
CA CYS A 272 -4.36 -16.93 -1.60
C CYS A 272 -4.76 -17.91 -2.70
N ALA A 273 -3.98 -18.97 -2.92
CA ALA A 273 -4.29 -20.02 -3.88
C ALA A 273 -5.61 -20.73 -3.55
N ALA A 274 -5.86 -21.04 -2.27
CA ALA A 274 -7.09 -21.68 -1.83
C ALA A 274 -8.34 -20.79 -2.02
N ALA A 275 -8.18 -19.46 -1.93
CA ALA A 275 -9.25 -18.50 -2.11
C ALA A 275 -9.34 -17.91 -3.53
N GLU A 276 -8.52 -18.38 -4.47
CA GLU A 276 -8.39 -17.84 -5.83
C GLU A 276 -8.07 -16.34 -5.88
N VAL A 277 -7.33 -15.85 -4.87
CA VAL A 277 -6.88 -14.45 -4.78
C VAL A 277 -5.47 -14.34 -5.37
N PRO A 278 -5.22 -13.39 -6.29
CA PRO A 278 -3.89 -13.12 -6.82
C PRO A 278 -2.83 -12.92 -5.74
N PHE A 279 -1.71 -13.64 -5.88
CA PHE A 279 -0.56 -13.56 -4.98
C PHE A 279 0.69 -12.98 -5.66
N PHE A 280 1.33 -12.00 -5.03
CA PHE A 280 2.57 -11.39 -5.50
C PHE A 280 3.67 -11.50 -4.45
N PHE A 281 4.71 -12.29 -4.74
CA PHE A 281 5.92 -12.31 -3.91
C PHE A 281 6.93 -11.29 -4.44
N LYS A 282 7.11 -10.21 -3.69
CA LYS A 282 7.99 -9.12 -4.10
C LYS A 282 9.45 -9.50 -3.94
N GLN A 283 9.85 -9.92 -2.73
CA GLN A 283 11.23 -10.29 -2.39
C GLN A 283 11.38 -10.76 -0.94
N TRP A 284 12.55 -11.34 -0.64
CA TRP A 284 12.96 -11.72 0.71
C TRP A 284 13.48 -10.57 1.59
N GLY A 285 13.80 -9.40 1.01
CA GLY A 285 14.50 -8.35 1.74
C GLY A 285 15.99 -8.66 1.83
N GLU A 286 16.63 -8.49 2.99
CA GLU A 286 18.09 -8.67 3.12
C GLU A 286 18.55 -10.08 3.47
N PHE A 287 17.63 -11.01 3.73
CA PHE A 287 17.92 -12.32 4.30
C PHE A 287 17.47 -13.46 3.39
N LEU A 288 18.18 -14.58 3.45
CA LEU A 288 17.71 -15.87 2.97
C LEU A 288 17.65 -16.85 4.14
N THR A 289 16.76 -17.82 4.01
CA THR A 289 16.68 -18.97 4.91
C THR A 289 17.07 -20.19 4.10
N ASP A 290 17.94 -21.04 4.64
CA ASP A 290 18.32 -22.27 3.94
C ASP A 290 17.11 -23.21 3.86
N ASP A 291 16.81 -23.68 2.64
CA ASP A 291 15.76 -24.65 2.41
C ASP A 291 16.09 -25.95 3.16
N GLY A 292 15.37 -26.21 4.26
CA GLY A 292 15.46 -27.45 5.04
C GLY A 292 15.94 -27.31 6.48
N TYR A 293 16.38 -26.12 6.93
CA TYR A 293 16.70 -25.87 8.34
C TYR A 293 15.87 -24.70 8.88
N PRO A 294 14.75 -24.99 9.59
CA PRO A 294 13.97 -23.96 10.25
C PRO A 294 14.80 -23.38 11.40
N GLY A 295 15.43 -22.21 11.21
CA GLY A 295 16.01 -21.48 12.34
C GLY A 295 17.02 -20.39 12.02
N GLU A 296 17.89 -20.56 11.01
CA GLU A 296 18.94 -19.58 10.73
C GLU A 296 18.70 -18.85 9.41
N SER A 297 18.38 -17.56 9.53
CA SER A 297 18.34 -16.65 8.39
C SER A 297 19.67 -15.92 8.27
N HIS A 298 20.31 -15.98 7.11
CA HIS A 298 21.59 -15.33 6.84
C HIS A 298 21.38 -14.05 6.04
N ARG A 299 22.02 -12.96 6.48
CA ARG A 299 22.02 -11.70 5.73
C ARG A 299 22.91 -11.83 4.49
N VAL A 300 22.31 -11.85 3.31
CA VAL A 300 23.01 -11.99 2.02
C VAL A 300 22.93 -10.72 1.17
N GLY A 301 22.04 -9.79 1.54
CA GLY A 301 21.80 -8.55 0.79
C GLY A 301 20.62 -8.64 -0.18
N LYS A 302 19.86 -7.54 -0.35
CA LYS A 302 18.65 -7.47 -1.20
C LYS A 302 18.78 -8.20 -2.55
N LYS A 303 19.86 -7.90 -3.28
CA LYS A 303 20.08 -8.44 -4.62
C LYS A 303 20.30 -9.95 -4.62
N ALA A 304 21.05 -10.47 -3.65
CA ALA A 304 21.34 -11.89 -3.54
C ALA A 304 20.14 -12.68 -3.01
N ALA A 305 19.38 -12.09 -2.09
CA ALA A 305 18.18 -12.71 -1.55
C ALA A 305 17.10 -12.89 -2.63
N GLY A 306 16.97 -11.92 -3.53
CA GLY A 306 16.12 -12.06 -4.70
C GLY A 306 14.64 -12.26 -4.34
N ARG A 307 13.93 -12.96 -5.22
CA ARG A 307 12.46 -13.01 -5.20
C ARG A 307 11.84 -14.35 -5.61
N LEU A 308 12.62 -15.43 -5.50
CA LEU A 308 12.10 -16.77 -5.72
C LEU A 308 11.54 -17.28 -4.40
N LEU A 309 10.26 -17.63 -4.36
CA LEU A 309 9.65 -18.35 -3.26
C LEU A 309 9.49 -19.82 -3.70
N ASP A 310 10.23 -20.71 -3.06
CA ASP A 310 10.36 -22.13 -3.43
C ASP A 310 10.80 -22.30 -4.90
N GLY A 311 11.78 -21.51 -5.33
CA GLY A 311 12.38 -21.58 -6.66
C GLY A 311 11.56 -20.94 -7.80
N VAL A 312 10.40 -20.35 -7.50
CA VAL A 312 9.49 -19.79 -8.50
C VAL A 312 9.17 -18.31 -8.21
N GLU A 313 8.99 -17.52 -9.26
CA GLU A 313 8.48 -16.15 -9.13
C GLU A 313 6.94 -16.16 -9.05
N HIS A 314 6.39 -15.39 -8.10
CA HIS A 314 4.95 -15.20 -7.96
C HIS A 314 4.62 -13.74 -8.29
N ASN A 315 4.02 -13.51 -9.47
CA ASN A 315 3.84 -12.18 -10.05
C ASN A 315 2.38 -11.90 -10.45
N GLU A 316 1.41 -12.47 -9.74
CA GLU A 316 0.01 -12.33 -10.11
C GLU A 316 -0.52 -10.92 -9.78
N PHE A 317 -1.47 -10.45 -10.60
CA PHE A 317 -2.14 -9.16 -10.44
C PHE A 317 -3.66 -9.36 -10.52
N PRO A 318 -4.45 -8.51 -9.83
CA PRO A 318 -5.89 -8.53 -9.96
C PRO A 318 -6.30 -8.14 -11.37
N ARG A 319 -7.38 -8.77 -11.85
CA ARG A 319 -8.04 -8.39 -13.11
C ARG A 319 -9.01 -7.27 -12.79
N VAL A 320 -8.87 -6.12 -13.47
CA VAL A 320 -9.87 -5.05 -13.37
C VAL A 320 -11.00 -5.40 -14.33
N SER A 321 -12.20 -5.58 -13.81
CA SER A 321 -13.43 -5.76 -14.60
C SER A 321 -14.12 -4.45 -14.92
#